data_AF-A0A7V9BF09-F1
#
_entry.id   AF-A0A7V9BF09-F1
#
_cell.length_a   1.000
_cell.length_b   1.000
_cell.length_c   1.000
_cell.angle_alpha   90.00
_cell.angle_beta   90.00
_cell.angle_gamma   90.00
#
_symmetry.space_group_name_H-M   'P 1'
#
loop_
_entity.id
_entity.type
_entity.pdbx_description
1 polymer ?
#
loop_
_entity_poly.entity_id
_entity_poly.type
_entity_poly.pdbx_seq_one_letter_code
_entity_poly.pdbx_strand_id
1 'polypeptide(L)'
;LTDRTGSRALMTGGMMLVGLQLLLFARVDAASTFWTLLPCLLIGGLGMALTMTPATAAAMRAVPASKAGVGSAVLNAFRQVGGSIGIALIGAIMAAQADGRRSVAAFLDGLHVALLVAAGIAFLGAVVAFLLVRPDGHRGEEPSPVAEAA
;
A
#
# COMPACT_ATOMS: atom_id res chain seq x y z
N LEU A 1 -17.16 3.41 -6.27
CA LEU A 1 -16.02 4.29 -6.63
C LEU A 1 -15.07 3.59 -7.60
N THR A 2 -14.61 2.38 -7.30
CA THR A 2 -13.78 1.56 -8.20
C THR A 2 -14.34 1.45 -9.61
N ASP A 3 -15.65 1.31 -9.77
CA ASP A 3 -16.30 1.19 -11.09
C ASP A 3 -16.42 2.52 -11.86
N ARG A 4 -16.24 3.68 -11.19
CA ARG A 4 -16.32 5.01 -11.80
C ARG A 4 -14.95 5.69 -12.01
N THR A 5 -13.98 5.46 -11.12
CA THR A 5 -12.66 6.13 -11.16
C THR A 5 -11.55 5.25 -11.77
N GLY A 6 -11.80 3.95 -11.96
CA GLY A 6 -10.84 2.99 -12.51
C GLY A 6 -9.76 2.57 -11.51
N SER A 7 -9.45 1.26 -11.47
CA SER A 7 -8.50 0.69 -10.50
C SER A 7 -7.13 1.39 -10.49
N ARG A 8 -6.63 1.80 -11.68
CA ARG A 8 -5.36 2.54 -11.81
C ARG A 8 -5.32 3.82 -10.99
N ALA A 9 -6.35 4.67 -11.09
CA ALA A 9 -6.35 5.97 -10.43
C ALA A 9 -6.41 5.82 -8.90
N LEU A 10 -7.19 4.84 -8.41
CA LEU A 10 -7.30 4.55 -6.99
C LEU A 10 -6.00 3.99 -6.42
N MET A 11 -5.38 3.03 -7.10
CA MET A 11 -4.10 2.45 -6.65
C MET A 11 -2.96 3.48 -6.67
N THR A 12 -2.89 4.31 -7.72
CA THR A 12 -1.88 5.37 -7.83
C THR A 12 -2.08 6.42 -6.74
N GLY A 13 -3.31 6.92 -6.57
CA GLY A 13 -3.64 7.89 -5.53
C GLY A 13 -3.42 7.35 -4.11
N GLY A 14 -3.81 6.09 -3.86
CA GLY A 14 -3.60 5.42 -2.59
C GLY A 14 -2.13 5.27 -2.23
N MET A 15 -1.29 4.83 -3.16
CA MET A 15 0.16 4.73 -2.95
C MET A 15 0.83 6.10 -2.75
N MET A 16 0.36 7.13 -3.46
CA MET A 16 0.82 8.52 -3.23
C MET A 16 0.47 9.00 -1.82
N LEU A 17 -0.73 8.69 -1.31
CA LEU A 17 -1.13 9.04 0.05
C LEU A 17 -0.31 8.28 1.11
N VAL A 18 0.00 7.00 0.88
CA VAL A 18 0.88 6.22 1.77
C VAL A 18 2.29 6.83 1.79
N GLY A 19 2.85 7.19 0.62
CA GLY A 19 4.13 7.88 0.55
C GLY A 19 4.11 9.21 1.29
N LEU A 20 3.06 10.01 1.10
CA LEU A 20 2.88 11.29 1.80
C LEU A 20 2.76 11.10 3.32
N GLN A 21 2.00 10.11 3.79
CA GLN A 21 1.93 9.75 5.20
C GLN A 21 3.32 9.47 5.77
N LEU A 22 4.12 8.66 5.08
CA LEU A 22 5.45 8.27 5.56
C LEU A 22 6.39 9.48 5.65
N LEU A 23 6.29 10.41 4.70
CA LEU A 23 7.02 11.69 4.77
C LEU A 23 6.56 12.56 5.94
N LEU A 24 5.26 12.58 6.24
CA LEU A 24 4.75 13.31 7.40
C LEU A 24 5.22 12.66 8.71
N PHE A 25 5.19 11.33 8.80
CA PHE A 25 5.73 10.58 9.93
C PHE A 25 7.23 10.81 10.13
N ALA A 26 7.99 10.99 9.06
CA ALA A 26 9.42 11.30 9.14
C ALA A 26 9.72 12.69 9.73
N ARG A 27 8.70 13.54 9.95
CA ARG A 27 8.84 14.84 10.62
C ARG A 27 8.32 14.84 12.05
N VAL A 28 7.82 13.71 12.55
CA VAL A 28 7.30 13.58 13.91
C VAL A 28 8.48 13.44 14.88
N ASP A 29 8.56 14.35 15.84
CA ASP A 29 9.54 14.32 16.94
C ASP A 29 8.86 14.03 18.30
N ALA A 30 9.64 13.84 19.36
CA ALA A 30 9.22 13.58 20.74
C ALA A 30 8.28 14.65 21.33
N ALA A 31 8.28 15.87 20.80
CA ALA A 31 7.35 16.93 21.20
C ALA A 31 5.97 16.85 20.51
N SER A 32 5.77 15.89 19.59
CA SER A 32 4.54 15.80 18.79
C SER A 32 3.35 15.40 19.63
N THR A 33 2.24 16.13 19.46
CA THR A 33 0.99 15.84 20.16
C THR A 33 0.10 14.90 19.33
N PHE A 34 -0.90 14.30 19.97
CA PHE A 34 -1.94 13.50 19.30
C PHE A 34 -2.51 14.16 18.04
N TRP A 35 -2.72 15.48 18.08
CA TRP A 35 -3.24 16.26 16.95
C TRP A 35 -2.30 16.30 15.74
N THR A 36 -1.00 16.11 15.94
CA THR A 36 0.00 16.00 14.85
C THR A 36 -0.02 14.61 14.21
N LEU A 37 -0.30 13.57 15.01
CA LEU A 37 -0.35 12.18 14.56
C LEU A 37 -1.67 11.85 13.85
N LEU A 38 -2.77 12.43 14.31
CA LEU A 38 -4.12 12.20 13.77
C LEU A 38 -4.19 12.33 12.24
N PRO A 39 -3.74 13.43 11.60
CA PRO A 39 -3.78 13.54 10.15
C PRO A 39 -2.89 12.49 9.46
N CYS A 40 -1.74 12.14 10.03
CA CYS A 40 -0.87 11.10 9.48
C CYS A 40 -1.57 9.73 9.48
N LEU A 41 -2.24 9.38 10.57
CA LEU A 41 -3.01 8.15 10.71
C LEU A 41 -4.20 8.11 9.74
N LEU A 42 -4.93 9.22 9.59
CA LEU A 42 -6.07 9.33 8.68
C LEU A 42 -5.65 9.21 7.22
N ILE A 43 -4.60 9.94 6.81
CA ILE A 43 -4.03 9.87 5.46
C ILE A 43 -3.57 8.43 5.16
N GLY A 44 -2.95 7.78 6.15
CA GLY A 44 -2.50 6.41 6.02
C GLY A 44 -3.61 5.39 5.87
N GLY A 45 -4.62 5.46 6.74
CA GLY A 45 -5.79 4.60 6.65
C GLY A 45 -6.50 4.75 5.31
N LEU A 46 -6.68 5.99 4.84
CA LEU A 46 -7.28 6.26 3.55
C LEU A 46 -6.42 5.73 2.39
N GLY A 47 -5.11 6.00 2.40
CA GLY A 47 -4.17 5.53 1.38
C GLY A 47 -4.13 4.00 1.28
N MET A 48 -4.10 3.31 2.43
CA MET A 48 -4.14 1.85 2.49
C MET A 48 -5.47 1.30 1.96
N ALA A 49 -6.61 1.88 2.36
CA ALA A 49 -7.93 1.43 1.90
C ALA A 49 -8.10 1.57 0.37
N LEU A 50 -7.63 2.69 -0.18
CA LEU A 50 -7.65 2.97 -1.62
C LEU A 50 -6.67 2.11 -2.42
N THR A 51 -5.68 1.50 -1.77
CA THR A 51 -4.69 0.65 -2.44
C THR A 51 -5.09 -0.82 -2.36
N MET A 52 -5.32 -1.34 -1.15
CA MET A 52 -5.48 -2.78 -0.90
C MET A 52 -6.71 -3.37 -1.59
N THR A 53 -7.83 -2.66 -1.53
CA THR A 53 -9.11 -3.11 -2.10
C THR A 53 -9.04 -3.29 -3.62
N PRO A 54 -8.71 -2.25 -4.42
CA PRO A 54 -8.61 -2.39 -5.88
C PRO A 54 -7.42 -3.26 -6.30
N ALA A 55 -6.29 -3.28 -5.59
CA ALA A 55 -5.18 -4.16 -5.90
C ALA A 55 -5.57 -5.64 -5.80
N THR A 56 -6.25 -6.00 -4.71
CA THR A 56 -6.73 -7.37 -4.49
C THR A 56 -7.78 -7.75 -5.54
N ALA A 57 -8.74 -6.86 -5.80
CA ALA A 57 -9.78 -7.09 -6.82
C ALA A 57 -9.16 -7.26 -8.22
N ALA A 58 -8.21 -6.41 -8.61
CA ALA A 58 -7.54 -6.50 -9.90
C ALA A 58 -6.72 -7.80 -10.03
N ALA A 59 -6.00 -8.19 -8.99
CA ALA A 59 -5.24 -9.44 -8.96
C ALA A 59 -6.17 -10.66 -9.11
N MET A 60 -7.31 -10.67 -8.42
CA MET A 60 -8.27 -11.77 -8.49
C MET A 60 -9.03 -11.80 -9.82
N ARG A 61 -9.32 -10.65 -10.42
CA ARG A 61 -9.94 -10.54 -11.76
C ARG A 61 -9.07 -11.13 -12.87
N ALA A 62 -7.75 -11.19 -12.68
CA ALA A 62 -6.83 -11.80 -13.66
C ALA A 62 -6.84 -13.35 -13.62
N VAL A 63 -7.47 -13.96 -12.61
CA VAL A 63 -7.49 -15.41 -12.41
C VAL A 63 -8.87 -15.97 -12.82
N PRO A 64 -8.93 -17.09 -13.58
CA PRO A 64 -10.20 -17.75 -13.89
C PRO A 64 -10.96 -18.14 -12.62
N ALA A 65 -12.29 -18.03 -12.63
CA ALA A 65 -13.14 -18.32 -11.47
C ALA A 65 -12.91 -19.72 -10.88
N SER A 66 -12.68 -20.74 -11.74
CA SER A 66 -12.35 -22.11 -11.32
C SER A 66 -11.03 -22.25 -10.58
N LYS A 67 -10.14 -21.24 -10.66
CA LYS A 67 -8.82 -21.19 -10.02
C LYS A 67 -8.72 -20.09 -8.96
N ALA A 68 -9.84 -19.50 -8.55
CA ALA A 68 -9.85 -18.40 -7.57
C ALA A 68 -9.16 -18.78 -6.25
N GLY A 69 -9.32 -20.03 -5.77
CA GLY A 69 -8.62 -20.52 -4.58
C GLY A 69 -7.08 -20.47 -4.72
N VAL A 70 -6.55 -20.87 -5.88
CA VAL A 70 -5.11 -20.81 -6.18
C VAL A 70 -4.67 -19.34 -6.32
N GLY A 71 -5.45 -18.50 -7.00
CA GLY A 71 -5.15 -17.07 -7.14
C GLY A 71 -5.02 -16.36 -5.79
N SER A 72 -5.96 -16.61 -4.88
CA SER A 72 -5.94 -16.07 -3.51
C SER A 72 -4.75 -16.60 -2.69
N ALA A 73 -4.43 -17.90 -2.80
CA ALA A 73 -3.29 -18.48 -2.11
C ALA A 73 -1.97 -17.85 -2.56
N VAL A 74 -1.78 -17.66 -3.87
CA VAL A 74 -0.59 -17.00 -4.44
C VAL A 74 -0.53 -15.53 -4.00
N LEU A 75 -1.65 -14.81 -4.05
CA LEU A 75 -1.70 -13.42 -3.58
C LEU A 75 -1.32 -13.32 -2.09
N ASN A 76 -1.83 -14.22 -1.25
CA ASN A 76 -1.49 -14.24 0.16
C ASN A 76 -0.02 -14.61 0.41
N ALA A 77 0.54 -15.54 -0.36
CA ALA A 77 1.97 -15.87 -0.31
C ALA A 77 2.82 -14.64 -0.65
N PHE A 78 2.48 -13.91 -1.72
CA PHE A 78 3.17 -12.66 -2.06
C PHE A 78 3.07 -11.60 -0.96
N ARG A 79 1.91 -11.47 -0.30
CA ARG A 79 1.75 -10.55 0.85
C ARG A 79 2.64 -10.93 2.02
N GLN A 80 2.74 -12.21 2.35
CA GLN A 80 3.60 -12.68 3.43
C GLN A 80 5.08 -12.48 3.10
N VAL A 81 5.50 -12.85 1.89
CA VAL A 81 6.88 -12.64 1.43
C VAL A 81 7.22 -11.15 1.42
N GLY A 82 6.38 -10.31 0.81
CA GLY A 82 6.57 -8.86 0.78
C GLY A 82 6.59 -8.24 2.18
N GLY A 83 5.71 -8.68 3.08
CA GLY A 83 5.70 -8.24 4.48
C GLY A 83 6.99 -8.60 5.21
N SER A 84 7.47 -9.83 5.06
CA SER A 84 8.73 -10.27 5.68
C SER A 84 9.96 -9.51 5.14
N ILE A 85 10.02 -9.28 3.83
CA ILE A 85 11.10 -8.50 3.19
C ILE A 85 11.05 -7.06 3.66
N GLY A 86 9.86 -6.46 3.74
CA GLY A 86 9.69 -5.09 4.24
C GLY A 86 10.18 -4.94 5.67
N ILE A 87 9.76 -5.84 6.58
CA ILE A 87 10.20 -5.82 7.98
C ILE A 87 11.73 -5.98 8.07
N ALA A 88 12.30 -6.93 7.33
CA ALA A 88 13.75 -7.18 7.33
C ALA A 88 14.54 -5.97 6.81
N LEU A 89 14.09 -5.36 5.71
CA LEU A 89 14.72 -4.17 5.12
C LEU A 89 14.75 -3.00 6.10
N ILE A 90 13.61 -2.71 6.74
CA ILE A 90 13.51 -1.62 7.72
C ILE A 90 14.42 -1.89 8.91
N GLY A 91 14.40 -3.10 9.45
CA GLY A 91 15.30 -3.49 10.55
C GLY A 91 16.78 -3.37 10.19
N ALA A 92 17.17 -3.76 8.97
CA ALA A 92 18.54 -3.65 8.49
C ALA A 92 18.99 -2.18 8.35
N ILE A 93 18.13 -1.30 7.83
CA ILE A 93 18.41 0.15 7.75
C ILE A 93 18.61 0.74 9.13
N MET A 94 17.72 0.42 10.08
CA MET A 94 17.83 0.93 11.44
C MET A 94 19.09 0.41 12.15
N ALA A 95 19.43 -0.87 11.97
CA ALA A 95 20.65 -1.45 12.51
C ALA A 95 21.92 -0.83 11.91
N ALA A 96 21.93 -0.59 10.59
CA ALA A 96 23.03 0.06 9.89
C ALA A 96 23.24 1.50 10.38
N GLN A 97 22.16 2.27 10.55
CA GLN A 97 22.24 3.65 11.03
C GLN A 97 22.57 3.78 12.52
N ALA A 98 22.19 2.78 13.32
CA ALA A 98 22.58 2.75 14.71
C ALA A 98 24.11 2.67 14.87
N ASP A 99 24.81 1.99 13.96
CA ASP A 99 26.27 1.83 13.96
C ASP A 99 26.82 1.40 15.34
N GLY A 100 26.14 0.43 15.96
CA GLY A 100 26.46 -0.06 17.31
C GLY A 100 26.09 0.86 18.47
N ARG A 101 25.65 2.10 18.21
CA ARG A 101 25.20 3.05 19.23
C ARG A 101 23.84 2.60 19.79
N ARG A 102 23.74 2.50 21.11
CA ARG A 102 22.49 2.20 21.82
C ARG A 102 21.95 3.46 22.48
N SER A 103 21.39 4.37 21.69
CA SER A 103 20.76 5.59 22.16
C SER A 103 19.43 5.85 21.45
N VAL A 104 18.54 6.61 22.10
CA VAL A 104 17.27 7.05 21.50
C VAL A 104 17.52 7.87 20.23
N ALA A 105 18.56 8.72 20.24
CA ALA A 105 18.93 9.51 19.06
C ALA A 105 19.32 8.64 17.86
N ALA A 106 20.15 7.60 18.06
CA ALA A 106 20.54 6.70 16.98
C ALA A 106 19.34 5.89 16.42
N PHE A 107 18.37 5.55 17.28
CA PHE A 107 17.12 4.95 16.86
C PHE A 107 16.27 5.90 15.99
N LEU A 108 16.14 7.17 16.41
CA LEU A 108 15.38 8.18 15.66
C LEU A 108 16.02 8.47 14.30
N ASP A 109 17.35 8.55 14.22
CA ASP A 109 18.08 8.70 12.95
C ASP A 109 17.76 7.54 11.99
N GLY A 110 17.83 6.29 12.50
CA GLY A 110 17.50 5.10 11.72
C GLY A 110 16.04 5.07 11.30
N LEU A 111 15.13 5.47 12.18
CA LEU A 111 13.69 5.55 11.89
C LEU A 111 13.40 6.56 10.78
N HIS A 112 13.97 7.76 10.83
CA HIS A 112 13.79 8.76 9.79
C HIS A 112 14.26 8.25 8.42
N VAL A 113 15.45 7.64 8.36
CA VAL A 113 15.98 7.08 7.11
C VAL A 113 15.09 5.94 6.60
N ALA A 114 14.65 5.05 7.49
CA ALA A 114 13.75 3.97 7.13
C ALA A 114 12.40 4.48 6.59
N LEU A 115 11.83 5.52 7.19
CA LEU A 115 10.60 6.16 6.72
C LEU A 115 10.77 6.82 5.34
N LEU A 116 11.91 7.47 5.08
CA LEU A 116 12.21 8.05 3.77
C LEU A 116 12.37 6.97 2.68
N VAL A 117 13.06 5.88 2.99
CA VAL A 117 13.18 4.74 2.07
C VAL A 117 11.82 4.11 1.81
N ALA A 118 11.01 3.90 2.85
CA ALA A 118 9.65 3.38 2.71
C ALA A 118 8.77 4.30 1.86
N ALA A 119 8.89 5.62 2.03
CA ALA A 119 8.18 6.61 1.20
C ALA A 119 8.60 6.49 -0.27
N GLY A 120 9.92 6.35 -0.53
CA GLY A 120 10.44 6.11 -1.88
C GLY A 120 9.88 4.85 -2.53
N ILE A 121 9.81 3.74 -1.77
CA ILE A 121 9.19 2.49 -2.22
C ILE A 121 7.70 2.68 -2.53
N ALA A 122 6.96 3.42 -1.70
CA ALA A 122 5.56 3.72 -1.94
C ALA A 122 5.35 4.54 -3.23
N PHE A 123 6.17 5.57 -3.46
CA PHE A 123 6.11 6.37 -4.69
C PHE A 123 6.50 5.55 -5.93
N LEU A 124 7.52 4.69 -5.82
CA LEU A 124 7.84 3.73 -6.88
C LEU A 124 6.65 2.80 -7.16
N GLY A 125 5.98 2.32 -6.10
CA GLY A 125 4.74 1.57 -6.20
C GLY A 125 3.62 2.34 -6.91
N ALA A 126 3.50 3.64 -6.67
CA ALA A 126 2.56 4.51 -7.39
C ALA A 126 2.90 4.61 -8.89
N VAL A 127 4.18 4.78 -9.24
CA VAL A 127 4.65 4.81 -10.64
C VAL A 127 4.39 3.47 -11.32
N VAL A 128 4.74 2.36 -10.66
CA VAL A 128 4.47 0.99 -11.15
C VAL A 128 2.98 0.79 -11.36
N ALA A 129 2.14 1.18 -10.41
CA ALA A 129 0.68 1.09 -10.55
C ALA A 129 0.18 1.92 -11.73
N PHE A 130 0.67 3.14 -11.89
CA PHE A 130 0.28 4.03 -12.98
C PHE A 130 0.65 3.46 -14.36
N LEU A 131 1.83 2.84 -14.49
CA LEU A 131 2.34 2.32 -15.75
C LEU A 131 1.78 0.94 -16.11
N LEU A 132 1.62 0.03 -15.13
CA LEU A 132 1.27 -1.37 -15.37
C LEU A 132 -0.22 -1.68 -15.19
N VAL A 133 -0.93 -0.96 -14.31
CA VAL A 133 -2.36 -1.23 -14.08
C VAL A 133 -3.16 -0.67 -15.25
N ARG A 134 -3.80 -1.55 -16.00
CA ARG A 134 -4.70 -1.13 -17.07
C ARG A 134 -5.92 -0.40 -16.46
N PRO A 135 -6.32 0.76 -17.00
CA PRO A 135 -7.58 1.37 -16.62
C PRO A 135 -8.72 0.42 -17.01
N ASP A 136 -9.59 0.09 -16.06
CA ASP A 136 -10.77 -0.74 -16.33
C ASP A 136 -11.65 -0.02 -17.35
N GLY A 137 -11.78 -0.58 -18.56
CA GLY A 137 -12.76 -0.13 -19.54
C GLY A 137 -14.16 -0.50 -19.08
N HIS A 138 -15.11 0.42 -19.22
CA HIS A 138 -16.52 0.26 -18.86
C HIS A 138 -17.16 -0.92 -19.63
N ARG A 139 -17.00 -2.15 -19.14
CA ARG A 139 -17.93 -3.23 -19.50
C ARG A 139 -19.07 -3.10 -18.53
N GLY A 140 -20.13 -2.46 -19.02
CA GLY A 140 -21.43 -2.45 -18.36
C GLY A 140 -21.76 -3.86 -17.90
N GLU A 141 -22.25 -3.96 -16.68
CA GLU A 141 -22.91 -5.16 -16.19
C GLU A 141 -23.97 -5.54 -17.23
N GLU A 142 -23.69 -6.55 -18.07
CA GLU A 142 -24.78 -7.27 -18.72
C GLU A 142 -25.58 -7.89 -17.57
N PRO A 143 -26.89 -7.58 -17.47
CA PRO A 143 -27.74 -8.18 -16.45
C PRO A 143 -27.63 -9.70 -16.54
N SER A 144 -27.31 -10.34 -15.43
CA SER A 144 -27.30 -11.80 -15.31
C SER A 144 -28.66 -12.34 -15.78
N PRO A 145 -28.72 -13.30 -16.74
CA PRO A 145 -29.98 -13.89 -17.23
C PRO A 145 -30.79 -14.66 -16.18
N VAL A 146 -30.31 -14.74 -14.93
CA VAL A 146 -30.90 -15.55 -13.87
C VAL A 146 -32.14 -14.88 -13.24
N ALA A 147 -32.39 -13.60 -13.51
CA ALA A 147 -33.57 -12.88 -13.01
C ALA A 147 -34.83 -13.03 -13.90
N GLU A 148 -34.74 -13.61 -15.09
CA GLU A 148 -35.87 -13.73 -16.03
C GLU A 148 -36.57 -15.11 -15.97
N ALA A 149 -36.13 -16.00 -15.08
CA ALA A 149 -36.66 -17.37 -14.95
C ALA A 149 -37.35 -17.66 -13.60
N ALA A 150 -37.70 -16.62 -12.82
CA ALA A 150 -38.48 -16.72 -11.58
C ALA A 150 -39.80 -15.97 -11.70
#